data_AF-A0A7Y3ABT7-F1
#
_entry.id   AF-A0A7Y3ABT7-F1
#
_cell.length_a   1.000
_cell.length_b   1.000
_cell.length_c   1.000
_cell.angle_alpha   90.00
_cell.angle_beta   90.00
_cell.angle_gamma   90.00
#
_symmetry.space_group_name_H-M   'P 1'
#
loop_
_entity.id
_entity.type
_entity.pdbx_description
1 polymer ?
#
loop_
_entity_poly.entity_id
_entity_poly.type
_entity_poly.pdbx_seq_one_letter_code
_entity_poly.pdbx_strand_id
1 'polypeptide(L)'
;MPHNRKEIREFLKKQFNLSGDQIDTMLPGFIDTLASHMSHLEEAFQSGDIVRLGKAGHVIKGALLNLGLSECAEIAYIIEKEGKNMNENADFQALVYTLKDKLADYIT
;
A
#
# COMPACT_ATOMS: atom_id res chain seq x y z
N MET A 1 -9.43 6.77 17.17
CA MET A 1 -9.45 6.14 15.83
C MET A 1 -9.03 7.20 14.83
N PRO A 2 -7.94 7.00 14.07
CA PRO A 2 -7.53 7.97 13.04
C PRO A 2 -8.67 8.15 12.04
N HIS A 3 -8.95 9.41 11.67
CA HIS A 3 -10.10 9.81 10.86
C HIS A 3 -10.17 9.05 9.52
N ASN A 4 -9.02 8.63 9.00
CA ASN A 4 -8.85 8.12 7.64
C ASN A 4 -9.23 6.63 7.51
N ARG A 5 -9.36 5.87 8.62
CA ARG A 5 -9.86 4.48 8.56
C ARG A 5 -11.35 4.40 8.20
N LYS A 6 -12.10 5.50 8.30
CA LYS A 6 -13.53 5.54 7.92
C LYS A 6 -13.72 5.26 6.43
N GLU A 7 -12.83 5.75 5.59
CA GLU A 7 -12.89 5.56 4.13
C GLU A 7 -12.71 4.08 3.76
N ILE A 8 -11.75 3.39 4.38
CA ILE A 8 -11.55 1.95 4.22
C ILE A 8 -12.80 1.18 4.65
N ARG A 9 -13.41 1.55 5.78
CA ARG A 9 -14.63 0.89 6.26
C ARG A 9 -15.79 1.04 5.27
N GLU A 10 -16.04 2.25 4.79
CA GLU A 10 -17.10 2.51 3.80
C GLU A 10 -16.83 1.77 2.49
N PHE A 11 -15.58 1.72 2.04
CA PHE A 11 -15.19 0.94 0.88
C PHE A 11 -15.46 -0.55 1.07
N LEU A 12 -14.98 -1.15 2.16
CA LEU A 12 -15.18 -2.57 2.45
C LEU A 12 -16.66 -2.94 2.58
N LYS A 13 -17.45 -2.07 3.23
CA LYS A 13 -18.90 -2.23 3.33
C LYS A 13 -19.56 -2.22 1.96
N LYS A 14 -19.20 -1.27 1.08
CA LYS A 14 -19.79 -1.14 -0.25
C LYS A 14 -19.35 -2.26 -1.20
N GLN A 15 -18.06 -2.60 -1.21
CA GLN A 15 -17.46 -3.53 -2.16
C GLN A 15 -17.77 -4.99 -1.83
N PHE A 16 -17.82 -5.34 -0.54
CA PHE A 16 -17.96 -6.72 -0.09
C PHE A 16 -19.24 -6.97 0.73
N ASN A 17 -20.12 -5.96 0.84
CA ASN A 17 -21.37 -6.03 1.60
C ASN A 17 -21.21 -6.51 3.05
N LEU A 18 -20.11 -6.10 3.69
CA LEU A 18 -19.75 -6.51 5.05
C LEU A 18 -20.51 -5.71 6.10
N SER A 19 -20.86 -6.36 7.21
CA SER A 19 -21.39 -5.67 8.39
C SER A 19 -20.29 -4.87 9.12
N GLY A 20 -20.69 -3.93 9.97
CA GLY A 20 -19.75 -3.18 10.81
C GLY A 20 -18.87 -4.12 11.64
N ASP A 21 -19.47 -5.10 12.30
CA ASP A 21 -18.79 -6.06 13.17
C ASP A 21 -17.76 -6.93 12.40
N GLN A 22 -18.09 -7.34 11.17
CA GLN A 22 -17.16 -8.07 10.32
C GLN A 22 -15.94 -7.20 9.96
N ILE A 23 -16.18 -5.93 9.64
CA ILE A 23 -15.11 -4.98 9.32
C ILE A 23 -14.26 -4.71 10.57
N ASP A 24 -14.86 -4.52 11.74
CA ASP A 24 -14.13 -4.34 13.00
C ASP A 24 -13.21 -5.50 13.33
N THR A 25 -13.61 -6.72 12.97
CA THR A 25 -12.81 -7.93 13.18
C THR A 25 -11.64 -8.02 12.18
N MET A 26 -11.86 -7.69 10.91
CA MET A 26 -10.87 -7.90 9.84
C MET A 26 -9.92 -6.72 9.63
N LEU A 27 -10.38 -5.50 9.88
CA LEU A 27 -9.65 -4.28 9.57
C LEU A 27 -8.26 -4.23 10.23
N PRO A 28 -8.08 -4.60 11.53
CA PRO A 28 -6.75 -4.63 12.13
C PRO A 28 -5.76 -5.52 11.35
N GLY A 29 -6.18 -6.73 10.98
CA GLY A 29 -5.32 -7.66 10.22
C GLY A 29 -4.97 -7.15 8.83
N PHE A 30 -5.88 -6.42 8.16
CA PHE A 30 -5.57 -5.76 6.90
C PHE A 30 -4.55 -4.63 7.06
N ILE A 31 -4.67 -3.82 8.13
CA ILE A 31 -3.70 -2.76 8.43
C ILE A 31 -2.33 -3.34 8.77
N ASP A 32 -2.26 -4.41 9.55
CA ASP A 32 -1.00 -5.10 9.87
C ASP A 32 -0.33 -5.67 8.60
N THR A 33 -1.13 -6.27 7.72
CA THR A 33 -0.65 -6.78 6.42
C THR A 33 -0.13 -5.65 5.55
N LEU A 34 -0.83 -4.52 5.50
CA LEU A 34 -0.41 -3.34 4.74
C LEU A 34 0.91 -2.76 5.29
N ALA A 35 1.06 -2.69 6.62
CA ALA A 35 2.29 -2.24 7.26
C ALA A 35 3.48 -3.17 6.98
N SER A 36 3.26 -4.49 6.98
CA SER A 36 4.26 -5.47 6.58
C SER A 36 4.68 -5.30 5.10
N HIS A 37 3.72 -5.10 4.20
CA HIS A 37 4.02 -4.85 2.78
C HIS A 37 4.80 -3.55 2.57
N MET A 38 4.47 -2.49 3.31
CA MET A 38 5.23 -1.23 3.28
C MET A 38 6.66 -1.46 3.76
N SER A 39 6.86 -2.20 4.85
CA SER A 39 8.19 -2.52 5.36
C SER A 39 9.02 -3.31 4.33
N HIS A 40 8.43 -4.32 3.68
CA HIS A 40 9.11 -5.07 2.61
C HIS A 40 9.46 -4.21 1.39
N LEU A 41 8.63 -3.21 1.06
CA LEU A 41 8.92 -2.26 -0.01
C LEU A 41 10.15 -1.40 0.35
N GLU A 42 10.23 -0.92 1.59
CA GLU A 42 11.38 -0.16 2.08
C GLU A 42 12.66 -0.99 2.08
N GLU A 43 12.60 -2.24 2.54
CA GLU A 43 13.74 -3.17 2.49
C GLU A 43 14.21 -3.44 1.06
N ALA A 44 13.27 -3.62 0.12
CA ALA A 44 13.60 -3.83 -1.28
C ALA A 44 14.30 -2.58 -1.87
N PHE A 45 13.81 -1.38 -1.55
CA PHE A 45 14.44 -0.13 -1.93
C PHE A 45 15.85 0.00 -1.35
N GLN A 46 16.03 -0.25 -0.05
CA GLN A 46 17.33 -0.17 0.63
C GLN A 46 18.35 -1.19 0.09
N SER A 47 17.89 -2.31 -0.44
CA SER A 47 18.77 -3.33 -1.05
C SER A 47 19.33 -2.93 -2.42
N GLY A 48 18.78 -1.89 -3.07
CA GLY A 48 19.17 -1.48 -4.42
C GLY A 48 18.69 -2.41 -5.54
N ASP A 49 17.99 -3.49 -5.22
CA ASP A 49 17.43 -4.43 -6.20
C ASP A 49 16.13 -3.87 -6.79
N ILE A 50 16.25 -3.19 -7.93
CA ILE A 50 15.13 -2.56 -8.66
C ILE A 50 14.05 -3.59 -9.06
N VAL A 51 14.45 -4.83 -9.39
CA VAL A 51 13.51 -5.89 -9.77
C VAL A 51 12.71 -6.34 -8.55
N ARG A 52 13.37 -6.52 -7.41
CA ARG A 52 12.70 -6.82 -6.14
C ARG A 52 11.78 -5.68 -5.72
N LEU A 53 12.20 -4.42 -5.90
CA LEU A 53 11.40 -3.24 -5.61
C LEU A 53 10.12 -3.21 -6.47
N GLY A 54 10.22 -3.47 -7.77
CA GLY A 54 9.06 -3.56 -8.65
C GLY A 54 8.07 -4.67 -8.24
N LYS A 55 8.58 -5.83 -7.81
CA LYS A 55 7.73 -6.91 -7.26
C LYS A 55 7.04 -6.50 -5.96
N ALA A 56 7.76 -5.84 -5.05
CA ALA A 56 7.17 -5.33 -3.82
C ALA A 56 6.09 -4.26 -4.10
N GLY A 57 6.31 -3.39 -5.09
CA GLY A 57 5.32 -2.44 -5.61
C GLY A 57 4.04 -3.12 -6.09
N HIS A 58 4.16 -4.23 -6.82
CA HIS A 58 3.01 -5.03 -7.27
C HIS A 58 2.19 -5.59 -6.09
N VAL A 59 2.88 -6.15 -5.09
CA VAL A 59 2.23 -6.76 -3.91
C VAL A 59 1.48 -5.71 -3.11
N ILE A 60 2.13 -4.60 -2.76
CA ILE A 60 1.49 -3.56 -1.96
C ILE A 60 0.35 -2.88 -2.73
N LYS A 61 0.48 -2.69 -4.06
CA LYS A 61 -0.63 -2.20 -4.90
C LYS A 61 -1.88 -3.06 -4.75
N GLY A 62 -1.73 -4.39 -4.77
CA GLY A 62 -2.86 -5.30 -4.59
C GLY A 62 -3.57 -5.10 -3.24
N ALA A 63 -2.79 -4.96 -2.16
CA ALA A 63 -3.34 -4.69 -0.84
C ALA A 63 -4.05 -3.33 -0.75
N LEU A 64 -3.48 -2.29 -1.35
CA LEU A 64 -4.06 -0.94 -1.39
C LEU A 64 -5.41 -0.92 -2.13
N LEU A 65 -5.50 -1.61 -3.27
CA LEU A 65 -6.74 -1.72 -4.04
C LEU A 65 -7.83 -2.48 -3.27
N ASN A 66 -7.47 -3.52 -2.52
CA ASN A 66 -8.42 -4.25 -1.67
C ASN A 66 -8.99 -3.40 -0.53
N LEU A 67 -8.32 -2.30 -0.18
CA LEU A 67 -8.74 -1.35 0.84
C LEU A 67 -9.33 -0.04 0.27
N GLY A 68 -9.42 0.09 -1.05
CA GLY A 68 -9.94 1.28 -1.71
C GLY A 68 -9.00 2.48 -1.70
N LEU A 69 -7.71 2.27 -1.38
CA LEU A 69 -6.69 3.32 -1.29
C LEU A 69 -6.09 3.63 -2.66
N SER A 70 -6.92 4.07 -3.60
CA SER A 70 -6.57 4.20 -5.02
C SER A 70 -5.38 5.14 -5.28
N GLU A 71 -5.26 6.25 -4.55
CA GLU A 71 -4.11 7.16 -4.71
C GLU A 71 -2.78 6.51 -4.33
N CYS A 72 -2.77 5.75 -3.23
CA CYS A 72 -1.59 5.01 -2.80
C CYS A 72 -1.29 3.89 -3.81
N ALA A 73 -2.33 3.22 -4.33
CA ALA A 73 -2.18 2.18 -5.33
C ALA A 73 -1.56 2.70 -6.64
N GLU A 74 -1.85 3.94 -7.04
CA GLU A 74 -1.24 4.57 -8.21
C GLU A 74 0.27 4.77 -8.01
N ILE A 75 0.70 5.23 -6.83
CA ILE A 75 2.14 5.38 -6.52
C ILE A 75 2.82 4.01 -6.54
N ALA A 76 2.21 2.99 -5.91
CA ALA A 76 2.71 1.62 -5.93
C ALA A 76 2.79 1.04 -7.35
N TYR A 77 1.84 1.41 -8.23
CA TYR A 77 1.87 1.04 -9.64
C TYR A 77 3.02 1.69 -10.40
N ILE A 78 3.35 2.96 -10.12
CA ILE A 78 4.53 3.61 -10.71
C ILE A 78 5.80 2.88 -10.27
N ILE A 79 5.94 2.54 -8.98
CA ILE A 79 7.08 1.75 -8.49
C ILE A 79 7.15 0.38 -9.18
N GLU A 80 6.02 -0.32 -9.30
CA GLU A 80 5.93 -1.59 -10.02
C GLU A 80 6.39 -1.46 -11.47
N LYS A 81 5.88 -0.46 -12.18
CA LYS A 81 6.13 -0.24 -13.61
C LYS A 81 7.59 0.11 -13.86
N GLU A 82 8.12 1.09 -13.14
CA GLU A 82 9.51 1.52 -13.29
C GLU A 82 10.49 0.41 -12.87
N GLY A 83 10.15 -0.34 -11.81
CA GLY A 83 10.93 -1.49 -11.37
C GLY A 83 10.97 -2.63 -12.39
N LYS A 84 9.82 -2.95 -13.04
CA LYS A 84 9.76 -3.92 -14.14
C LYS A 84 10.56 -3.49 -15.37
N ASN A 85 10.61 -2.19 -15.63
CA ASN A 85 11.37 -1.62 -16.74
C ASN A 85 12.87 -1.45 -16.42
N MET A 86 13.30 -1.76 -15.19
CA MET A 86 14.66 -1.53 -14.70
C MET A 86 15.12 -0.07 -14.92
N ASN A 87 14.20 0.89 -14.74
CA ASN A 87 14.52 2.30 -14.96
C ASN A 87 15.33 2.87 -13.79
N GLU A 88 16.66 2.86 -13.93
CA GLU A 88 17.59 3.41 -12.93
C GLU A 88 17.46 4.94 -12.75
N ASN A 89 16.81 5.64 -13.68
CA ASN A 89 16.61 7.10 -13.58
C ASN A 89 15.33 7.48 -12.82
N ALA A 90 14.49 6.51 -12.44
CA ALA A 90 13.29 6.78 -11.67
C ALA A 90 13.66 7.18 -10.22
N ASP A 91 12.98 8.20 -9.69
CA ASP A 91 13.15 8.62 -8.30
C ASP A 91 12.35 7.70 -7.36
N PHE A 92 12.85 6.47 -7.19
CA PHE A 92 12.25 5.49 -6.30
C PHE A 92 12.23 5.96 -4.84
N GLN A 93 13.17 6.79 -4.43
CA GLN A 93 13.21 7.34 -3.08
C GLN A 93 12.00 8.23 -2.82
N ALA A 94 11.73 9.18 -3.72
CA ALA A 94 10.57 10.06 -3.61
C ALA A 94 9.26 9.25 -3.62
N LEU A 95 9.14 8.25 -4.50
CA LEU A 95 7.95 7.41 -4.59
C LEU A 95 7.71 6.59 -3.30
N VAL A 96 8.74 5.92 -2.77
CA VAL A 96 8.63 5.11 -1.55
C VAL A 96 8.31 5.98 -0.34
N TYR A 97 8.95 7.15 -0.20
CA TYR A 97 8.68 8.07 0.90
C TYR A 97 7.31 8.72 0.82
N THR A 98 6.86 9.10 -0.38
CA THR A 98 5.51 9.64 -0.59
C THR A 98 4.45 8.60 -0.23
N LEU A 99 4.65 7.34 -0.64
CA LEU A 99 3.74 6.25 -0.29
C LEU A 99 3.71 5.99 1.22
N LYS A 100 4.87 5.99 1.87
CA LYS A 100 4.98 5.81 3.33
C LYS A 100 4.27 6.91 4.10
N ASP A 101 4.49 8.16 3.72
CA ASP A 101 3.87 9.33 4.35
C ASP A 101 2.34 9.26 4.26
N LYS A 102 1.80 9.00 3.06
CA LYS A 102 0.36 8.78 2.88
C LYS A 102 -0.19 7.60 3.68
N LEU A 103 0.59 6.53 3.82
CA LEU A 103 0.16 5.35 4.58
C LEU A 103 0.20 5.54 6.10
N ALA A 104 0.99 6.49 6.61
CA ALA A 104 1.05 6.80 8.03
C ALA A 104 -0.34 7.18 8.59
N ASP A 105 -1.17 7.85 7.78
CA ASP A 105 -2.54 8.22 8.16
C ASP A 105 -3.46 7.02 8.46
N TYR A 106 -3.10 5.83 8.00
CA TYR A 106 -3.91 4.61 8.15
C TYR A 106 -3.29 3.62 9.15
N ILE A 107 -1.96 3.54 9.19
CA ILE A 107 -1.21 2.53 9.98
C ILE A 107 -1.01 3.00 11.43
N THR A 108 -0.68 4.28 11.63
CA THR A 108 -0.47 4.88 12.97
C THR A 108 -1.79 5.22 13.68
#